data_AF-A0A2H3D821-F1
#
_entry.id   AF-A0A2H3D821-F1
#
_cell.length_a   1.000
_cell.length_b   1.000
_cell.length_c   1.000
_cell.angle_alpha   90.00
_cell.angle_beta   90.00
_cell.angle_gamma   90.00
#
_symmetry.space_group_name_H-M   'P 1'
#
loop_
_entity.id
_entity.type
_entity.pdbx_description
1 polymer ?
#
loop_
_entity_poly.entity_id
_entity_poly.type
_entity_poly.pdbx_seq_one_letter_code
_entity_poly.pdbx_strand_id
1 'polypeptide(L)'
;KKQQVLDVRQRNLPQSAKDKSRGRFIPNEVKVVDKSYLEVKTHNTAYREELRSICTKFSLNEEQERAFRIVASHATSPCADQLKMYIAGMGGTGKSQVLKALIDFFEWQNEAHRILIIAPMGTAAALLGGSTYHSVFGINDRNPASAKALSQVRSQLTGVDYIFFDEVSMLSSQDMFKIHNQLARVLDAEEVSFGG
;
A
#
# COMPACT_ATOMS: atom_id res chain seq x y z
N LYS A 1 13.57 17.01 -7.06
CA LYS A 1 13.35 15.72 -6.36
C LYS A 1 11.96 15.12 -6.64
N LYS A 2 10.84 15.79 -6.34
CA LYS A 2 9.48 15.25 -6.59
C LYS A 2 9.20 14.92 -8.08
N GLN A 3 9.66 15.76 -9.00
CA GLN A 3 9.51 15.56 -10.45
C GLN A 3 10.29 14.34 -10.96
N GLN A 4 11.54 14.16 -10.52
CA GLN A 4 12.37 13.02 -10.90
C GLN A 4 11.78 11.67 -10.45
N VAL A 5 11.13 11.65 -9.29
CA VAL A 5 10.42 10.44 -8.82
C VAL A 5 9.25 10.13 -9.76
N LEU A 6 8.44 11.14 -10.13
CA LEU A 6 7.31 10.97 -11.05
C LEU A 6 7.76 10.51 -12.45
N ASP A 7 8.89 11.02 -12.96
CA ASP A 7 9.41 10.67 -14.29
C ASP A 7 10.03 9.26 -14.35
N VAL A 8 10.53 8.74 -13.21
CA VAL A 8 10.97 7.34 -13.09
C VAL A 8 9.76 6.40 -13.02
N ARG A 9 8.69 6.82 -12.33
CA ARG A 9 7.44 6.06 -12.26
C ARG A 9 6.81 5.85 -13.64
N GLN A 10 6.68 6.92 -14.43
CA GLN A 10 6.09 6.84 -15.78
C GLN A 10 6.83 5.89 -16.73
N ARG A 11 8.14 5.69 -16.54
CA ARG A 11 8.94 4.79 -17.37
C ARG A 11 8.74 3.30 -17.08
N ASN A 12 8.24 2.95 -15.89
CA ASN A 12 8.16 1.56 -15.42
C ASN A 12 6.73 0.99 -15.36
N LEU A 13 5.72 1.71 -15.88
CA LEU A 13 4.34 1.19 -15.90
C LEU A 13 4.15 0.11 -16.99
N PRO A 14 3.55 -1.05 -16.66
CA PRO A 14 3.19 -2.05 -17.66
C PRO A 14 2.04 -1.56 -18.57
N GLN A 15 2.16 -1.78 -19.88
CA GLN A 15 1.12 -1.44 -20.85
C GLN A 15 0.01 -2.51 -20.84
N SER A 16 -1.23 -2.08 -20.59
CA SER A 16 -2.50 -2.82 -20.69
C SER A 16 -2.78 -3.87 -19.59
N ALA A 17 -3.47 -3.46 -18.52
CA ALA A 17 -4.18 -4.36 -17.62
C ALA A 17 -5.57 -4.71 -18.20
N LYS A 18 -5.73 -5.92 -18.74
CA LYS A 18 -7.04 -6.46 -19.11
C LYS A 18 -7.72 -7.08 -17.89
N ASP A 19 -8.96 -6.62 -17.70
CA ASP A 19 -10.02 -7.07 -16.80
C ASP A 19 -10.03 -8.60 -16.55
N LYS A 20 -9.99 -9.02 -15.28
CA LYS A 20 -10.12 -10.43 -14.88
C LYS A 20 -10.98 -10.59 -13.62
N SER A 21 -11.86 -11.58 -13.71
CA SER A 21 -12.96 -11.96 -12.82
C SER A 21 -12.67 -11.85 -11.32
N ARG A 22 -13.40 -10.95 -10.65
CA ARG A 22 -13.39 -10.76 -9.19
C ARG A 22 -14.13 -11.90 -8.47
N GLY A 23 -13.48 -12.53 -7.48
CA GLY A 23 -14.16 -13.35 -6.48
C GLY A 23 -15.13 -12.50 -5.66
N ARG A 24 -16.27 -13.07 -5.25
CA ARG A 24 -17.31 -12.34 -4.49
C ARG A 24 -16.81 -12.06 -3.07
N PHE A 25 -16.45 -10.81 -2.79
CA PHE A 25 -16.11 -10.33 -1.44
C PHE A 25 -17.31 -10.43 -0.49
N ILE A 26 -17.11 -11.01 0.70
CA ILE A 26 -18.11 -11.07 1.77
C ILE A 26 -17.58 -10.27 2.97
N PRO A 27 -18.22 -9.16 3.37
CA PRO A 27 -17.77 -8.36 4.52
C PRO A 27 -17.82 -9.13 5.85
N ASN A 28 -16.86 -8.85 6.73
CA ASN A 28 -16.78 -9.32 8.13
C ASN A 28 -16.63 -10.84 8.33
N GLU A 29 -16.23 -11.58 7.30
CA GLU A 29 -15.89 -12.99 7.44
C GLU A 29 -14.43 -13.15 7.89
N VAL A 30 -14.21 -13.57 9.14
CA VAL A 30 -12.87 -13.97 9.61
C VAL A 30 -12.66 -15.43 9.25
N LYS A 31 -11.76 -15.70 8.30
CA LYS A 31 -11.33 -17.07 7.98
C LYS A 31 -10.04 -17.37 8.70
N VAL A 32 -9.97 -18.56 9.32
CA VAL A 32 -8.68 -19.13 9.71
C VAL A 32 -7.98 -19.49 8.42
N VAL A 33 -6.99 -18.68 8.07
CA VAL A 33 -6.19 -18.83 6.88
C VAL A 33 -5.05 -19.80 7.20
N ASP A 34 -5.04 -20.95 6.54
CA ASP A 34 -4.02 -21.98 6.74
C ASP A 34 -2.64 -21.47 6.27
N LYS A 35 -1.55 -22.04 6.82
CA LYS A 35 -0.18 -21.68 6.42
C LYS A 35 0.03 -21.80 4.91
N SER A 36 -0.66 -22.74 4.28
CA SER A 36 -0.67 -22.94 2.82
C SER A 36 -1.19 -21.76 2.00
N TYR A 37 -2.05 -20.89 2.56
CA TYR A 37 -2.52 -19.67 1.90
C TYR A 37 -1.45 -18.56 1.94
N LEU A 38 -0.59 -18.56 2.95
CA LEU A 38 0.57 -17.66 3.03
C LEU A 38 1.76 -18.21 2.22
N GLU A 39 1.86 -19.54 2.12
CA GLU A 39 2.85 -20.27 1.33
C GLU A 39 2.38 -20.39 -0.13
N VAL A 40 2.28 -19.27 -0.84
CA VAL A 40 2.11 -19.28 -2.29
C VAL A 40 3.27 -20.06 -2.91
N LYS A 41 2.96 -21.21 -3.53
CA LYS A 41 3.89 -22.26 -4.00
C LYS A 41 4.76 -21.87 -5.21
N THR A 42 4.95 -20.59 -5.52
CA THR A 42 5.55 -20.14 -6.79
C THR A 42 6.72 -19.20 -6.62
N HIS A 43 7.54 -19.37 -5.57
CA HIS A 43 8.73 -18.53 -5.39
C HIS A 43 9.99 -19.38 -5.52
N ASN A 44 10.80 -19.03 -6.53
CA ASN A 44 12.13 -19.58 -6.76
C ASN A 44 12.96 -19.44 -5.47
N THR A 45 13.87 -20.39 -5.21
CA THR A 45 14.82 -20.38 -4.08
C THR A 45 15.48 -19.02 -3.88
N ALA A 46 15.90 -18.37 -4.98
CA ALA A 46 16.50 -17.03 -4.96
C ALA A 46 15.58 -15.96 -4.33
N TYR A 47 14.27 -16.00 -4.59
CA TYR A 47 13.32 -15.05 -4.01
C TYR A 47 13.18 -15.25 -2.50
N ARG A 48 13.16 -16.51 -2.05
CA ARG A 48 13.07 -16.84 -0.61
C ARG A 48 14.33 -16.42 0.14
N GLU A 49 15.48 -16.56 -0.49
CA GLU A 49 16.78 -16.12 0.04
C GLU A 49 16.81 -14.59 0.18
N GLU A 50 16.32 -13.85 -0.83
CA GLU A 50 16.27 -12.39 -0.73
C GLU A 50 15.30 -11.93 0.37
N LEU A 51 14.11 -12.54 0.49
CA LEU A 51 13.22 -12.22 1.60
C LEU A 51 13.90 -12.44 2.96
N ARG A 52 14.70 -13.51 3.12
CA ARG A 52 15.49 -13.75 4.35
C ARG A 52 16.60 -12.71 4.54
N SER A 53 17.26 -12.31 3.45
CA SER A 53 18.27 -11.25 3.45
C SER A 53 17.68 -9.94 3.99
N ILE A 54 16.52 -9.52 3.47
CA ILE A 54 15.79 -8.33 3.92
C ILE A 54 15.39 -8.46 5.39
N CYS A 55 14.78 -9.59 5.81
CA CYS A 55 14.41 -9.79 7.22
C CYS A 55 15.62 -9.65 8.16
N THR A 56 16.78 -10.16 7.75
CA THR A 56 18.03 -10.09 8.51
C THR A 56 18.62 -8.67 8.51
N LYS A 57 18.62 -7.99 7.36
CA LYS A 57 19.09 -6.61 7.18
C LYS A 57 18.38 -5.62 8.10
N PHE A 58 17.08 -5.79 8.29
CA PHE A 58 16.27 -4.93 9.16
C PHE A 58 16.08 -5.49 10.57
N SER A 59 16.67 -6.64 10.88
CA SER A 59 16.54 -7.34 12.17
C SER A 59 15.09 -7.47 12.62
N LEU A 60 14.21 -7.94 11.72
CA LEU A 60 12.78 -8.06 12.00
C LEU A 60 12.54 -9.12 13.08
N ASN A 61 11.65 -8.82 14.03
CA ASN A 61 11.13 -9.84 14.95
C ASN A 61 10.09 -10.73 14.25
N GLU A 62 9.63 -11.78 14.93
CA GLU A 62 8.70 -12.78 14.36
C GLU A 62 7.43 -12.15 13.76
N GLU A 63 6.78 -11.23 14.49
CA GLU A 63 5.53 -10.60 14.03
C GLU A 63 5.76 -9.57 12.91
N GLN A 64 6.88 -8.85 12.96
CA GLN A 64 7.29 -7.93 11.89
C GLN A 64 7.63 -8.69 10.60
N GLU A 65 8.37 -9.79 10.72
CA GLU A 65 8.67 -10.70 9.60
C GLU A 65 7.39 -11.30 9.03
N ARG A 66 6.46 -11.74 9.89
CA ARG A 66 5.15 -12.25 9.46
C ARG A 66 4.39 -11.21 8.65
N ALA A 67 4.30 -9.97 9.13
CA ALA A 67 3.64 -8.88 8.42
C ALA A 67 4.30 -8.59 7.06
N PHE A 68 5.63 -8.49 7.05
CA PHE A 68 6.41 -8.31 5.82
C PHE A 68 6.14 -9.41 4.79
N ARG A 69 6.20 -10.68 5.21
CA ARG A 69 6.00 -11.83 4.32
C ARG A 69 4.58 -11.90 3.74
N ILE A 70 3.56 -11.52 4.50
CA ILE A 70 2.17 -11.45 4.00
C ILE A 70 2.10 -10.50 2.81
N VAL A 71 2.63 -9.29 2.96
CA VAL A 71 2.59 -8.27 1.90
C VAL A 71 3.47 -8.69 0.71
N ALA A 72 4.68 -9.20 0.96
CA ALA A 72 5.59 -9.63 -0.10
C ALA A 72 5.04 -10.80 -0.92
N SER A 73 4.39 -11.78 -0.27
CA SER A 73 3.72 -12.91 -0.94
C SER A 73 2.50 -12.44 -1.75
N HIS A 74 1.74 -11.48 -1.21
CA HIS A 74 0.63 -10.88 -1.92
C HIS A 74 1.09 -10.11 -3.18
N ALA A 75 2.19 -9.36 -3.09
CA ALA A 75 2.68 -8.50 -4.17
C ALA A 75 3.10 -9.26 -5.43
N THR A 76 3.48 -10.53 -5.27
CA THR A 76 3.92 -11.45 -6.32
C THR A 76 2.86 -12.44 -6.75
N SER A 77 1.70 -12.45 -6.10
CA SER A 77 0.60 -13.37 -6.42
C SER A 77 -0.23 -12.83 -7.58
N PRO A 78 -0.26 -13.52 -8.74
CA PRO A 78 -1.11 -13.11 -9.85
C PRO A 78 -2.57 -13.38 -9.47
N CYS A 79 -3.38 -12.32 -9.34
CA CYS A 79 -4.82 -12.37 -8.98
C CYS A 79 -5.14 -12.47 -7.48
N ALA A 80 -4.34 -11.86 -6.61
CA ALA A 80 -4.76 -11.71 -5.21
C ALA A 80 -5.87 -10.65 -5.06
N ASP A 81 -6.88 -10.96 -4.24
CA ASP A 81 -7.90 -9.98 -3.82
C ASP A 81 -7.26 -8.88 -2.95
N GLN A 82 -7.85 -7.68 -2.93
CA GLN A 82 -7.35 -6.54 -2.18
C GLN A 82 -6.92 -6.88 -0.73
N LEU A 83 -5.64 -6.71 -0.41
CA LEU A 83 -5.11 -6.87 0.95
C LEU A 83 -5.42 -5.64 1.81
N LYS A 84 -6.30 -5.83 2.80
CA LYS A 84 -6.56 -4.86 3.88
C LYS A 84 -5.92 -5.37 5.16
N MET A 85 -4.80 -4.77 5.54
CA MET A 85 -4.01 -5.19 6.70
C MET A 85 -3.89 -4.06 7.72
N TYR A 86 -4.12 -4.38 8.99
CA TYR A 86 -3.88 -3.49 10.13
C TYR A 86 -2.75 -4.04 11.00
N ILE A 87 -1.68 -3.26 11.15
CA ILE A 87 -0.53 -3.62 11.99
C ILE A 87 -0.65 -2.85 13.31
N ALA A 88 -1.10 -3.55 14.36
CA ALA A 88 -1.22 -3.00 15.69
C ALA A 88 0.10 -3.12 16.47
N GLY A 89 0.30 -2.22 17.43
CA GLY A 89 1.42 -2.29 18.37
C GLY A 89 1.62 -0.97 19.09
N MET A 90 2.11 -1.03 20.33
CA MET A 90 2.43 0.16 21.12
C MET A 90 3.49 1.03 20.40
N GLY A 91 3.58 2.31 20.78
CA GLY A 91 4.67 3.18 20.29
C GLY A 91 6.03 2.53 20.56
N GLY A 92 6.97 2.65 19.62
CA GLY A 92 8.31 2.07 19.77
C GLY A 92 8.44 0.56 19.47
N THR A 93 7.35 -0.14 19.11
CA THR A 93 7.37 -1.58 18.75
C THR A 93 7.93 -1.88 17.35
N GLY A 94 8.46 -0.86 16.65
CA GLY A 94 9.11 -1.06 15.36
C GLY A 94 8.16 -1.29 14.18
N LYS A 95 6.90 -0.84 14.22
CA LYS A 95 6.00 -0.88 13.05
C LYS A 95 6.64 -0.27 11.80
N SER A 96 7.36 0.84 11.96
CA SER A 96 8.10 1.49 10.88
C SER A 96 9.26 0.65 10.33
N GLN A 97 9.75 -0.38 11.05
CA GLN A 97 10.71 -1.34 10.49
C GLN A 97 10.08 -2.25 9.44
N VAL A 98 8.82 -2.65 9.61
CA VAL A 98 8.08 -3.39 8.57
C VAL A 98 7.99 -2.56 7.30
N LEU A 99 7.67 -1.27 7.43
CA LEU A 99 7.62 -0.35 6.30
C LEU A 99 8.98 -0.25 5.59
N LYS A 100 10.08 -0.09 6.34
CA LYS A 100 11.43 -0.02 5.75
C LYS A 100 11.79 -1.29 4.98
N ALA A 101 11.47 -2.46 5.52
CA ALA A 101 11.67 -3.73 4.83
C ALA A 101 10.82 -3.83 3.55
N LEU A 102 9.57 -3.33 3.56
CA LEU A 102 8.72 -3.31 2.37
C LEU A 102 9.25 -2.37 1.29
N ILE A 103 9.76 -1.20 1.67
CA ILE A 103 10.38 -0.27 0.72
C ILE A 103 11.58 -0.96 0.04
N ASP A 104 12.46 -1.58 0.82
CA ASP A 104 13.63 -2.29 0.30
C ASP A 104 13.25 -3.45 -0.63
N PHE A 105 12.17 -4.17 -0.29
CA PHE A 105 11.61 -5.23 -1.13
C PHE A 105 11.10 -4.71 -2.48
N PHE A 106 10.31 -3.64 -2.49
CA PHE A 106 9.82 -3.05 -3.74
C PHE A 106 10.94 -2.40 -4.54
N GLU A 107 11.96 -1.83 -3.89
CA GLU A 107 13.17 -1.33 -4.57
C GLU A 107 13.95 -2.47 -5.24
N TRP A 108 14.13 -3.61 -4.56
CA TRP A 108 14.75 -4.79 -5.14
C TRP A 108 14.00 -5.34 -6.36
N GLN A 109 12.66 -5.31 -6.33
CA GLN A 109 11.83 -5.67 -7.48
C GLN A 109 11.85 -4.61 -8.60
N ASN A 110 12.57 -3.49 -8.43
CA ASN A 110 12.56 -2.33 -9.33
C ASN A 110 11.16 -1.69 -9.48
N GLU A 111 10.36 -1.81 -8.41
CA GLU A 111 8.94 -1.49 -8.34
C GLU A 111 8.62 -0.55 -7.15
N ALA A 112 9.58 0.27 -6.72
CA ALA A 112 9.43 1.23 -5.62
C ALA A 112 8.22 2.19 -5.77
N HIS A 113 7.69 2.31 -6.98
CA HIS A 113 6.50 3.10 -7.29
C HIS A 113 5.19 2.48 -6.81
N ARG A 114 5.15 1.16 -6.61
CA ARG A 114 3.98 0.39 -6.17
C ARG A 114 3.54 0.72 -4.76
N ILE A 115 4.42 1.28 -3.92
CA ILE A 115 4.09 1.64 -2.54
C ILE A 115 4.07 3.16 -2.32
N LEU A 116 3.05 3.63 -1.60
CA LEU A 116 2.89 5.01 -1.20
C LEU A 116 2.74 5.12 0.32
N ILE A 117 3.48 6.04 0.93
CA ILE A 117 3.52 6.23 2.38
C ILE A 117 2.69 7.46 2.75
N ILE A 118 1.71 7.25 3.59
CA ILE A 118 0.72 8.25 3.98
C ILE A 118 0.68 8.38 5.49
N ALA A 119 0.55 9.62 5.99
CA ALA A 119 0.28 9.86 7.40
C ALA A 119 -0.75 11.00 7.59
N PRO A 120 -1.40 11.10 8.76
CA PRO A 120 -2.29 12.22 9.09
C PRO A 120 -1.55 13.55 9.27
N MET A 121 -0.38 13.51 9.93
CA MET A 121 0.40 14.70 10.25
C MET A 121 1.61 14.86 9.34
N GLY A 122 1.94 16.11 9.01
CA GLY A 122 3.09 16.43 8.18
C GLY A 122 4.44 16.00 8.79
N THR A 123 4.56 16.04 10.11
CA THR A 123 5.76 15.58 10.84
C THR A 123 5.96 14.07 10.70
N ALA A 124 4.91 13.27 10.91
CA ALA A 124 4.96 11.82 10.73
C ALA A 124 5.25 11.44 9.27
N ALA A 125 4.57 12.10 8.32
CA ALA A 125 4.84 11.91 6.89
C ALA A 125 6.30 12.21 6.54
N ALA A 126 6.85 13.32 7.04
CA ALA A 126 8.24 13.71 6.77
C ALA A 126 9.26 12.70 7.33
N LEU A 127 9.02 12.14 8.52
CA LEU A 127 9.91 11.14 9.15
C LEU A 127 10.05 9.86 8.32
N LEU A 128 9.00 9.48 7.59
CA LEU A 128 8.98 8.27 6.75
C LEU A 128 9.19 8.56 5.26
N GLY A 129 9.51 9.80 4.89
CA GLY A 129 9.63 10.20 3.49
C GLY A 129 8.32 10.13 2.70
N GLY A 130 7.19 10.12 3.39
CA GLY A 130 5.85 10.04 2.83
C GLY A 130 5.20 11.41 2.59
N SER A 131 3.88 11.41 2.49
CA SER A 131 3.06 12.62 2.33
C SER A 131 1.78 12.52 3.14
N THR A 132 1.11 13.65 3.39
CA THR A 132 -0.15 13.61 4.13
C THR A 132 -1.29 13.11 3.25
N TYR A 133 -2.28 12.42 3.84
CA TYR A 133 -3.43 11.92 3.06
C TYR A 133 -4.19 13.05 2.36
N HIS A 134 -4.31 14.21 3.00
CA HIS A 134 -4.86 15.43 2.41
C HIS A 134 -4.17 15.80 1.10
N SER A 135 -2.83 15.82 1.12
CA SER A 135 -2.02 16.24 -0.04
C SER A 135 -2.05 15.24 -1.19
N VAL A 136 -2.06 13.94 -0.87
CA VAL A 136 -2.03 12.88 -1.87
C VAL A 136 -3.40 12.69 -2.51
N PHE A 137 -4.45 12.59 -1.69
CA PHE A 137 -5.80 12.32 -2.19
C PHE A 137 -6.55 13.59 -2.59
N GLY A 138 -5.96 14.77 -2.37
CA GLY A 138 -6.59 16.05 -2.69
C GLY A 138 -7.85 16.31 -1.87
N ILE A 139 -7.90 15.79 -0.64
CA ILE A 139 -9.02 15.99 0.28
C ILE A 139 -8.88 17.37 0.90
N ASN A 140 -9.84 18.25 0.62
CA ASN A 140 -9.91 19.59 1.15
C ASN A 140 -11.34 19.87 1.62
N ASP A 141 -11.51 20.12 2.91
CA ASP A 141 -12.81 20.38 3.52
C ASP A 141 -13.45 21.69 3.06
N ARG A 142 -12.66 22.61 2.46
CA ARG A 142 -13.13 23.95 2.11
C ARG A 142 -13.62 24.07 0.67
N ASN A 143 -13.17 23.22 -0.24
CA ASN A 143 -13.52 23.30 -1.66
C ASN A 143 -13.74 21.91 -2.26
N PRO A 144 -14.86 21.67 -2.97
CA PRO A 144 -15.05 20.42 -3.70
C PRO A 144 -13.95 20.22 -4.75
N ALA A 145 -13.51 18.98 -4.93
CA ALA A 145 -12.41 18.64 -5.84
C ALA A 145 -12.77 19.02 -7.29
N SER A 146 -11.98 19.92 -7.88
CA SER A 146 -12.09 20.27 -9.30
C SER A 146 -11.62 19.12 -10.18
N ALA A 147 -12.04 19.10 -11.45
CA ALA A 147 -11.57 18.11 -12.43
C ALA A 147 -10.02 18.07 -12.52
N LYS A 148 -9.38 19.24 -12.39
CA LYS A 148 -7.92 19.35 -12.34
C LYS A 148 -7.34 18.66 -11.11
N ALA A 149 -7.92 18.86 -9.93
CA ALA A 149 -7.47 18.20 -8.70
C ALA A 149 -7.58 16.67 -8.83
N LEU A 150 -8.69 16.16 -9.37
CA LEU A 150 -8.88 14.73 -9.60
C LEU A 150 -7.84 14.16 -10.57
N SER A 151 -7.55 14.86 -11.66
CA SER A 151 -6.50 14.43 -12.61
C SER A 151 -5.12 14.33 -11.96
N GLN A 152 -4.82 15.25 -11.03
CA GLN A 152 -3.57 15.25 -10.30
C GLN A 152 -3.50 14.10 -9.28
N VAL A 153 -4.62 13.75 -8.63
CA VAL A 153 -4.68 12.59 -7.74
C VAL A 153 -4.55 11.29 -8.54
N ARG A 154 -5.24 11.17 -9.68
CA ARG A 154 -5.07 10.03 -10.61
C ARG A 154 -3.62 9.84 -11.00
N SER A 155 -2.93 10.91 -11.38
CA SER A 155 -1.52 10.86 -11.73
C SER A 155 -0.62 10.43 -10.55
N GLN A 156 -0.98 10.77 -9.31
CA GLN A 156 -0.22 10.36 -8.13
C GLN A 156 -0.40 8.89 -7.77
N LEU A 157 -1.59 8.34 -8.05
CA LEU A 157 -1.93 6.93 -7.79
C LEU A 157 -1.59 6.00 -8.97
N THR A 158 -1.16 6.55 -10.11
CA THR A 158 -0.79 5.76 -11.28
C THR A 158 0.39 4.84 -10.95
N GLY A 159 0.18 3.52 -11.05
CA GLY A 159 1.17 2.49 -10.73
C GLY A 159 1.37 2.23 -9.24
N VAL A 160 0.49 2.77 -8.38
CA VAL A 160 0.50 2.48 -6.94
C VAL A 160 -0.47 1.32 -6.67
N ASP A 161 0.03 0.25 -6.05
CA ASP A 161 -0.75 -0.91 -5.64
C ASP A 161 -0.96 -0.96 -4.12
N TYR A 162 -0.07 -0.31 -3.36
CA TYR A 162 -0.05 -0.35 -1.91
C TYR A 162 -0.01 1.06 -1.33
N ILE A 163 -0.90 1.31 -0.37
CA ILE A 163 -0.89 2.53 0.43
C ILE A 163 -0.66 2.13 1.88
N PHE A 164 0.49 2.53 2.43
CA PHE A 164 0.83 2.33 3.82
C PHE A 164 0.43 3.57 4.63
N PHE A 165 -0.56 3.43 5.51
CA PHE A 165 -0.98 4.47 6.44
C PHE A 165 -0.26 4.33 7.78
N ASP A 166 0.63 5.27 8.09
CA ASP A 166 1.20 5.40 9.42
C ASP A 166 0.31 6.27 10.33
N GLU A 167 0.38 6.03 11.64
CA GLU A 167 -0.42 6.73 12.65
C GLU A 167 -1.94 6.76 12.37
N VAL A 168 -2.46 5.64 11.84
CA VAL A 168 -3.90 5.50 11.51
C VAL A 168 -4.83 5.71 12.71
N SER A 169 -4.33 5.53 13.94
CA SER A 169 -5.06 5.83 15.19
C SER A 169 -5.47 7.30 15.32
N MET A 170 -4.82 8.20 14.58
CA MET A 170 -5.14 9.62 14.56
C MET A 170 -6.17 9.99 13.48
N LEU A 171 -6.61 9.03 12.64
CA LEU A 171 -7.69 9.26 11.68
C LEU A 171 -9.05 9.08 12.34
N SER A 172 -9.93 10.04 12.13
CA SER A 172 -11.33 9.87 12.50
C SER A 172 -12.04 8.92 11.51
N SER A 173 -13.17 8.34 11.92
CA SER A 173 -14.03 7.56 11.01
C SER A 173 -14.52 8.40 9.82
N GLN A 174 -14.72 9.71 10.03
CA GLN A 174 -15.10 10.64 8.98
C GLN A 174 -13.97 10.82 7.96
N ASP A 175 -12.72 10.94 8.41
CA ASP A 175 -11.58 11.06 7.51
C ASP A 175 -11.36 9.78 6.71
N MET A 176 -11.49 8.62 7.36
CA MET A 176 -11.42 7.33 6.69
C MET A 176 -12.50 7.19 5.60
N PHE A 177 -13.74 7.64 5.88
CA PHE A 177 -14.82 7.65 4.90
C PHE A 177 -14.56 8.62 3.72
N LYS A 178 -14.00 9.81 3.99
CA LYS A 178 -13.59 10.74 2.93
C LYS A 178 -12.50 10.14 2.04
N ILE A 179 -11.50 9.49 2.64
CA ILE A 179 -10.43 8.78 1.92
C ILE A 179 -11.01 7.68 1.04
N HIS A 180 -11.90 6.85 1.61
CA HIS A 180 -12.59 5.79 0.88
C HIS A 180 -13.31 6.33 -0.37
N ASN A 181 -14.20 7.32 -0.20
CA ASN A 181 -14.97 7.87 -1.32
C ASN A 181 -14.08 8.53 -2.37
N GLN A 182 -13.03 9.24 -1.94
CA GLN A 182 -12.12 9.92 -2.85
C GLN A 182 -11.32 8.92 -3.69
N LEU A 183 -10.81 7.85 -3.08
CA LEU A 183 -10.10 6.79 -3.81
C LEU A 183 -11.04 6.04 -4.77
N ALA A 184 -12.23 5.69 -4.30
CA ALA A 184 -13.24 5.01 -5.11
C ALA A 184 -13.65 5.83 -6.34
N ARG A 185 -13.85 7.15 -6.16
CA ARG A 185 -14.12 8.10 -7.26
C ARG A 185 -12.93 8.26 -8.21
N VAL A 186 -11.71 8.31 -7.68
CA VAL A 186 -10.52 8.52 -8.49
C VAL A 186 -10.21 7.29 -9.35
N LEU A 187 -10.43 6.09 -8.82
CA LEU A 187 -10.20 4.80 -9.48
C LEU A 187 -11.43 4.26 -10.24
N ASP A 188 -12.51 5.04 -10.31
CA ASP A 188 -13.77 4.69 -10.99
C ASP A 188 -14.35 3.33 -10.50
N ALA A 189 -14.28 3.08 -9.18
CA ALA A 189 -14.67 1.83 -8.54
C ALA A 189 -15.42 2.06 -7.22
N GLU A 190 -16.62 2.64 -7.31
CA GLU A 190 -17.47 3.04 -6.16
C GLU A 190 -17.91 1.86 -5.27
N GLU A 191 -18.11 0.68 -5.86
CA GLU A 191 -18.58 -0.52 -5.14
C GLU A 191 -17.46 -1.29 -4.41
N VAL A 192 -16.20 -0.86 -4.55
CA VAL A 192 -15.05 -1.55 -3.96
C VAL A 192 -14.43 -0.68 -2.86
N SER A 193 -14.15 -1.28 -1.70
CA SER A 193 -13.46 -0.57 -0.61
C SER A 193 -12.18 0.10 -1.13
N PHE A 194 -12.10 1.42 -1.01
CA PHE A 194 -10.93 2.22 -1.43
C PHE A 194 -10.61 2.14 -2.94
N GLY A 195 -11.57 1.69 -3.77
CA GLY A 195 -11.40 1.60 -5.21
C GLY A 195 -10.65 0.36 -5.71
N GLY A 196 -10.31 -0.58 -4.83
CA GLY A 196 -9.55 -1.80 -5.14
C GLY A 196 -8.11 -1.75 -4.65
#